data_AF-A0A847NC67-F1
#
_entry.id   AF-A0A847NC67-F1
#
_cell.length_a   1.000
_cell.length_b   1.000
_cell.length_c   1.000
_cell.angle_alpha   90.00
_cell.angle_beta   90.00
_cell.angle_gamma   90.00
#
_symmetry.space_group_name_H-M   'P 1'
#
loop_
_entity.id
_entity.type
_entity.pdbx_description
1 polymer ?
#
loop_
_entity_poly.entity_id
_entity_poly.type
_entity_poly.pdbx_seq_one_letter_code
_entity_poly.pdbx_strand_id
1 'polypeptide(L)'
;MNIMRSLYRVILPILILLSLLSFGSCSPQKKPDLQKSQKEAEEKKPPDELDKLKDSIKKVEKSLEAIHEESKKPMFMQQEKIEMQAAEEGKKQEGEQGSQSGEQGGEQQKQQAQIPKLTPEQLKMKLEQEKYKKFGSIKKDVLELHSAWNSYEAKAISDFAMQTTINDFESALNNLTKTVEVQDAYLGLLEVNQLYKYLPDFYMLYESKVPPDLDRLRFAAKKIMLLSEKQNFTGANDVLLYFENI
;
A
#
# COMPACT_ATOMS: atom_id res chain seq x y z
N MET A 1 -13.81 7.10 -85.73
CA MET A 1 -14.41 6.28 -84.64
C MET A 1 -13.90 4.83 -84.57
N ASN A 2 -12.79 4.46 -85.26
CA ASN A 2 -12.25 3.08 -85.25
C ASN A 2 -10.96 2.91 -84.43
N ILE A 3 -10.26 4.00 -84.09
CA ILE A 3 -8.99 3.93 -83.34
C ILE A 3 -9.24 3.66 -81.84
N MET A 4 -10.27 4.30 -81.27
CA MET A 4 -10.71 4.08 -79.87
C MET A 4 -11.14 2.64 -79.57
N ARG A 5 -11.79 1.96 -80.53
CA ARG A 5 -12.17 0.54 -80.41
C ARG A 5 -10.97 -0.41 -80.44
N SER A 6 -9.93 -0.06 -81.20
CA SER A 6 -8.70 -0.85 -81.27
C SER A 6 -7.87 -0.72 -79.99
N LEU A 7 -7.78 0.49 -79.44
CA LEU A 7 -7.11 0.75 -78.17
C LEU A 7 -7.77 0.01 -77.00
N TYR A 8 -9.10 0.01 -76.91
CA TYR A 8 -9.81 -0.71 -75.85
C TYR A 8 -9.63 -2.24 -75.92
N ARG A 9 -9.49 -2.82 -77.12
CA ARG A 9 -9.24 -4.26 -77.30
C ARG A 9 -7.88 -4.71 -76.80
N VAL A 10 -6.89 -3.80 -76.76
CA VAL A 10 -5.53 -4.09 -76.26
C VAL A 10 -5.40 -3.70 -74.79
N ILE A 11 -6.01 -2.60 -74.36
CA ILE A 11 -5.92 -2.08 -72.99
C ILE A 11 -6.72 -2.93 -71.99
N LEU A 12 -7.89 -3.44 -72.38
CA LEU A 12 -8.74 -4.25 -71.50
C LEU A 12 -8.09 -5.55 -71.02
N PRO A 13 -7.45 -6.39 -71.88
CA PRO A 13 -6.77 -7.59 -71.40
C PRO A 13 -5.54 -7.27 -70.54
N ILE A 14 -4.85 -6.14 -70.78
CA ILE A 14 -3.70 -5.70 -69.96
C ILE A 14 -4.16 -5.33 -68.54
N LEU A 15 -5.28 -4.61 -68.40
CA LEU A 15 -5.88 -4.28 -67.09
C LEU A 15 -6.36 -5.52 -66.32
N ILE A 16 -6.89 -6.52 -67.03
CA ILE A 16 -7.30 -7.80 -66.43
C ILE A 16 -6.06 -8.60 -65.99
N LEU A 17 -4.97 -8.56 -66.75
CA LEU A 17 -3.71 -9.22 -66.37
C LEU A 17 -3.04 -8.57 -65.16
N LEU A 18 -3.10 -7.24 -65.05
CA LEU A 18 -2.55 -6.48 -63.91
C LEU A 18 -3.33 -6.72 -62.60
N SER A 19 -4.65 -6.95 -62.67
CA SER A 19 -5.47 -7.25 -61.50
C SER A 19 -5.30 -8.69 -60.98
N LEU A 20 -4.86 -9.63 -61.82
CA LEU A 20 -4.56 -11.01 -61.43
C LEU A 20 -3.22 -11.16 -60.68
N LEU A 21 -2.32 -10.18 -60.77
CA LEU A 21 -1.02 -10.18 -60.08
C LEU A 21 -1.11 -9.75 -58.60
N SER A 22 -2.29 -9.34 -58.11
CA SER A 22 -2.48 -8.86 -56.73
C SER A 22 -2.84 -9.95 -55.71
N PHE A 23 -2.96 -11.23 -56.10
CA PHE A 23 -3.34 -12.33 -55.19
C PHE A 23 -2.16 -13.18 -54.68
N GLY A 24 -0.92 -12.74 -54.88
CA GLY A 24 0.29 -13.51 -54.56
C GLY A 24 0.95 -13.26 -53.19
N SER A 25 0.40 -12.42 -52.30
CA SER A 25 1.04 -12.13 -51.01
C SER A 25 0.42 -12.95 -49.86
N CYS A 26 0.56 -14.28 -49.94
CA CYS A 26 0.51 -15.13 -48.75
C CYS A 26 1.94 -15.28 -48.23
N SER A 27 2.35 -14.36 -47.35
CA SER A 27 3.54 -14.58 -46.53
C SER A 27 3.24 -15.71 -45.53
N PRO A 28 4.13 -16.71 -45.33
CA PRO A 28 3.96 -17.68 -44.27
C PRO A 28 3.98 -16.93 -42.93
N GLN A 29 2.83 -16.82 -42.30
CA GLN A 29 2.72 -16.27 -40.95
C GLN A 29 3.54 -17.20 -40.04
N LYS A 30 4.71 -16.73 -39.58
CA LYS A 30 5.51 -17.44 -38.58
C LYS A 30 4.58 -17.78 -37.42
N LYS A 31 4.49 -19.07 -37.06
CA LYS A 31 3.78 -19.49 -35.85
C LYS A 31 4.29 -18.63 -34.69
N PRO A 32 3.41 -18.11 -33.81
CA PRO A 32 3.86 -17.34 -32.66
C PRO A 32 4.85 -18.20 -31.86
N ASP A 33 6.04 -17.64 -31.65
CA ASP A 33 7.07 -18.27 -30.85
C ASP A 33 6.56 -18.28 -29.40
N LEU A 34 6.12 -19.46 -28.94
CA LEU A 34 5.54 -19.65 -27.61
C LEU A 34 6.49 -19.19 -26.49
N GLN A 35 7.81 -19.27 -26.66
CA GLN A 35 8.77 -18.75 -25.67
C GLN A 35 8.81 -17.23 -25.66
N LYS A 36 8.72 -16.60 -26.84
CA LYS A 36 8.64 -15.14 -26.95
C LYS A 36 7.32 -14.61 -26.40
N SER A 37 6.20 -15.27 -26.70
CA SER A 37 4.89 -14.94 -26.16
C SER A 37 4.79 -15.16 -24.66
N GLN A 38 5.48 -16.17 -24.11
CA GLN A 38 5.56 -16.37 -22.65
C GLN A 38 6.40 -15.29 -21.96
N LYS A 39 7.55 -14.92 -22.53
CA LYS A 39 8.37 -13.80 -22.01
C LYS A 39 7.64 -12.46 -22.08
N GLU A 40 6.98 -12.15 -23.19
CA GLU A 40 6.18 -10.93 -23.32
C GLU A 40 4.99 -10.91 -22.33
N ALA A 41 4.34 -12.05 -22.07
CA ALA A 41 3.26 -12.14 -21.09
C ALA A 41 3.74 -12.07 -19.63
N GLU A 42 5.00 -12.44 -19.36
CA GLU A 42 5.62 -12.36 -18.04
C GLU A 42 6.15 -10.94 -17.76
N GLU A 43 6.78 -10.29 -18.74
CA GLU A 43 7.22 -8.88 -18.67
C GLU A 43 6.08 -7.90 -18.44
N LYS A 44 4.88 -8.23 -18.91
CA LYS A 44 3.70 -7.37 -18.76
C LYS A 44 3.01 -7.48 -17.40
N LYS A 45 3.34 -8.44 -16.55
CA LYS A 45 2.73 -8.52 -15.22
C LYS A 45 3.37 -7.50 -14.27
N PRO A 46 2.63 -7.02 -13.26
CA PRO A 46 3.24 -6.25 -12.17
C PRO A 46 4.41 -7.03 -11.57
N PRO A 47 5.57 -6.39 -11.35
CA PRO A 47 6.71 -7.04 -10.74
C PRO A 47 6.47 -7.29 -9.25
N ASP A 48 7.08 -8.34 -8.70
CA ASP A 48 6.97 -8.69 -7.27
C ASP A 48 7.41 -7.54 -6.35
N GLU A 49 8.35 -6.70 -6.80
CA GLU A 49 8.79 -5.51 -6.09
C GLU A 49 7.66 -4.50 -5.86
N LEU A 50 6.75 -4.34 -6.84
CA LEU A 50 5.59 -3.44 -6.72
C LEU A 50 4.56 -3.99 -5.72
N ASP A 51 4.35 -5.31 -5.69
CA ASP A 51 3.50 -5.95 -4.69
C ASP A 51 4.09 -5.88 -3.28
N LYS A 52 5.42 -6.09 -3.14
CA LYS A 52 6.15 -5.88 -1.88
C LYS A 52 6.04 -4.43 -1.41
N LEU A 53 6.16 -3.46 -2.32
CA LEU A 53 5.96 -2.05 -2.02
C LEU A 53 4.55 -1.80 -1.45
N LYS A 54 3.51 -2.31 -2.13
CA LYS A 54 2.13 -2.22 -1.67
C LYS A 54 1.92 -2.83 -0.28
N ASP A 55 2.53 -3.97 -0.01
CA ASP A 55 2.40 -4.65 1.28
C ASP A 55 3.14 -3.92 2.41
N SER A 56 4.30 -3.32 2.12
CA SER A 56 5.00 -2.43 3.07
C SER A 56 4.16 -1.19 3.42
N ILE A 57 3.45 -0.59 2.45
CA ILE A 57 2.52 0.53 2.72
C ILE A 57 1.41 0.06 3.67
N LYS A 58 0.77 -1.08 3.39
CA LYS A 58 -0.28 -1.66 4.26
C LYS A 58 0.22 -1.94 5.68
N LYS A 59 1.47 -2.40 5.83
CA LYS A 59 2.08 -2.68 7.13
C LYS A 59 2.17 -1.41 7.96
N VAL A 60 2.73 -0.33 7.40
CA VAL A 60 2.86 0.97 8.07
C VAL A 60 1.49 1.56 8.41
N GLU A 61 0.55 1.53 7.47
CA GLU A 61 -0.83 1.99 7.67
C GLU A 61 -1.50 1.27 8.83
N LYS A 62 -1.48 -0.07 8.87
CA LYS A 62 -2.07 -0.85 9.97
C LYS A 62 -1.47 -0.49 11.33
N SER A 63 -0.16 -0.31 11.40
CA SER A 63 0.52 0.07 12.64
C SER A 63 0.10 1.48 13.10
N LEU A 64 -0.05 2.44 12.17
CA LEU A 64 -0.54 3.79 12.47
C LEU A 64 -2.01 3.79 12.88
N GLU A 65 -2.85 3.01 12.20
CA GLU A 65 -4.28 2.84 12.52
C GLU A 65 -4.45 2.31 13.94
N ALA A 66 -3.67 1.30 14.34
CA ALA A 66 -3.74 0.74 15.68
C ALA A 66 -3.47 1.79 16.76
N ILE A 67 -2.48 2.68 16.56
CA ILE A 67 -2.20 3.77 17.49
C ILE A 67 -3.32 4.82 17.47
N HIS A 68 -3.78 5.21 16.28
CA HIS A 68 -4.83 6.21 16.13
C HIS A 68 -6.13 5.78 16.79
N GLU A 69 -6.59 4.55 16.56
CA GLU A 69 -7.79 4.00 17.19
C GLU A 69 -7.64 3.85 18.70
N GLU A 70 -6.46 3.46 19.19
CA GLU A 70 -6.19 3.41 20.62
C GLU A 70 -6.25 4.80 21.26
N SER A 71 -5.78 5.84 20.56
CA SER A 71 -5.82 7.22 21.05
C SER A 71 -7.24 7.80 21.15
N LYS A 72 -8.20 7.25 20.39
CA LYS A 72 -9.62 7.62 20.47
C LYS A 72 -10.34 7.02 21.69
N LYS A 73 -9.79 5.97 22.28
CA LYS A 73 -10.41 5.30 23.43
C LYS A 73 -10.35 6.21 24.66
N PRO A 74 -11.40 6.22 25.49
CA PRO A 74 -11.38 6.98 26.73
C PRO A 74 -10.31 6.42 27.69
N MET A 75 -9.75 7.32 28.50
CA MET A 75 -8.62 7.04 29.38
C MET A 75 -8.85 5.84 30.33
N PHE A 76 -10.10 5.60 30.75
CA PHE A 76 -10.43 4.45 31.62
C PHE A 76 -10.21 3.09 30.93
N MET A 77 -10.49 2.97 29.62
CA MET A 77 -10.24 1.72 28.88
C MET A 77 -8.75 1.49 28.65
N GLN A 78 -7.98 2.57 28.47
CA GLN A 78 -6.53 2.49 28.33
C GLN A 78 -5.88 2.06 29.67
N GLN A 79 -6.39 2.58 30.78
CA GLN A 79 -5.96 2.18 32.13
C GLN A 79 -6.19 0.69 32.40
N GLU A 80 -7.40 0.18 32.12
CA GLU A 80 -7.74 -1.24 32.31
C GLU A 80 -6.82 -2.16 31.51
N LYS A 81 -6.50 -1.79 30.26
CA LYS A 81 -5.57 -2.55 29.41
C LYS A 81 -4.15 -2.58 29.98
N ILE A 82 -3.64 -1.44 30.47
CA ILE A 82 -2.30 -1.34 31.08
C ILE A 82 -2.22 -2.13 32.38
N GLU A 83 -3.28 -2.07 33.20
CA GLU A 83 -3.39 -2.84 34.44
C GLU A 83 -3.43 -4.35 34.16
N MET A 84 -4.17 -4.80 33.14
CA MET A 84 -4.19 -6.20 32.70
C MET A 84 -2.82 -6.68 32.20
N GLN A 85 -2.13 -5.88 31.37
CA GLN A 85 -0.80 -6.22 30.85
C GLN A 85 0.23 -6.33 31.98
N ALA A 86 0.21 -5.42 32.95
CA ALA A 86 1.09 -5.48 34.11
C ALA A 86 0.82 -6.72 34.99
N ALA A 87 -0.44 -7.14 35.13
CA ALA A 87 -0.81 -8.34 35.86
C ALA A 87 -0.35 -9.64 35.16
N GLU A 88 -0.34 -9.66 33.82
CA GLU A 88 0.19 -10.80 33.05
C GLU A 88 1.74 -10.87 33.08
N GLU A 89 2.43 -9.73 33.01
CA GLU A 89 3.90 -9.69 33.14
C GLU A 89 4.37 -10.11 34.54
N GLY A 90 3.66 -9.69 35.60
CA GLY A 90 3.95 -10.11 36.97
C GLY A 90 3.81 -11.62 37.20
N LYS A 91 2.80 -12.26 36.58
CA LYS A 91 2.63 -13.72 36.64
C LYS A 91 3.72 -14.50 35.90
N LYS A 92 4.37 -13.92 34.89
CA LYS A 92 5.50 -14.56 34.20
C LYS A 92 6.80 -14.48 35.00
N GLN A 93 7.00 -13.47 35.84
CA GLN A 93 8.20 -13.36 36.68
C GLN A 93 8.17 -14.26 37.93
N GLU A 94 6.99 -14.59 38.48
CA GLU A 94 6.90 -15.54 39.61
C GLU A 94 7.04 -17.02 39.20
N GLY A 95 6.98 -17.34 37.90
CA GLY A 95 7.07 -18.71 37.38
C GLY A 95 8.48 -19.29 37.21
N GLU A 96 9.53 -18.46 37.24
CA GLU A 96 10.92 -18.91 36.98
C GLU A 96 11.80 -19.03 38.23
N GLN A 97 11.28 -18.76 39.44
CA GLN A 97 12.08 -18.79 40.67
C GLN A 97 11.47 -19.67 41.78
N GLY A 98 11.04 -20.88 41.44
CA GLY A 98 10.37 -21.79 42.39
C GLY A 98 10.55 -23.28 42.09
N SER A 99 11.79 -23.75 41.94
CA SER A 99 12.09 -25.19 42.01
C SER A 99 13.21 -25.46 43.01
N GLN A 100 12.91 -25.29 44.30
CA GLN A 100 13.48 -26.14 45.34
C GLN A 100 12.68 -26.06 46.66
N SER A 101 12.20 -27.24 47.09
CA SER A 101 11.92 -27.68 48.47
C SER A 101 10.86 -26.97 49.33
N GLY A 102 9.90 -27.76 49.84
CA GLY A 102 9.23 -27.48 51.11
C GLY A 102 7.74 -27.85 51.19
N GLU A 103 7.46 -29.10 51.52
CA GLU A 103 6.13 -29.62 51.90
C GLU A 103 5.81 -29.21 53.35
N GLN A 104 4.88 -28.28 53.58
CA GLN A 104 3.96 -28.29 54.74
C GLN A 104 2.91 -27.18 54.66
N GLY A 105 1.68 -27.54 55.07
CA GLY A 105 0.46 -26.79 54.82
C GLY A 105 0.33 -25.42 55.50
N GLY A 106 -0.53 -24.61 54.89
CA GLY A 106 -1.01 -23.33 55.40
C GLY A 106 -2.07 -22.77 54.44
N GLU A 107 -3.18 -22.31 54.99
CA GLU A 107 -4.38 -21.84 54.28
C GLU A 107 -4.06 -20.89 53.11
N GLN A 108 -4.50 -21.25 51.91
CA GLN A 108 -4.52 -20.35 50.75
C GLN A 108 -5.59 -19.26 50.97
N GLN A 109 -5.20 -18.20 51.69
CA GLN A 109 -5.74 -16.88 51.40
C GLN A 109 -5.42 -16.57 49.95
N LYS A 110 -6.44 -16.59 49.08
CA LYS A 110 -6.41 -15.86 47.81
C LYS A 110 -6.19 -14.39 48.14
N GLN A 111 -4.93 -13.97 48.26
CA GLN A 111 -4.56 -12.58 48.04
C GLN A 111 -5.00 -12.28 46.61
N GLN A 112 -6.17 -11.67 46.47
CA GLN A 112 -6.43 -10.80 45.34
C GLN A 112 -5.27 -9.81 45.36
N ALA A 113 -4.28 -10.02 44.49
CA ALA A 113 -3.29 -9.02 44.16
C ALA A 113 -4.09 -7.77 43.82
N GLN A 114 -4.14 -6.82 44.76
CA GLN A 114 -4.66 -5.50 44.50
C GLN A 114 -3.72 -4.92 43.47
N ILE A 115 -4.14 -4.95 42.21
CA ILE A 115 -3.46 -4.24 41.14
C ILE A 115 -3.41 -2.79 41.62
N PRO A 116 -2.22 -2.21 41.87
CA PRO A 116 -2.14 -0.83 42.30
C PRO A 116 -2.73 0.03 41.19
N LYS A 117 -3.85 0.71 41.46
CA LYS A 117 -4.39 1.72 40.54
C LYS A 117 -3.31 2.77 40.35
N LEU A 118 -2.88 2.97 39.10
CA LEU A 118 -1.88 3.98 38.79
C LEU A 118 -2.44 5.37 39.09
N THR A 119 -1.57 6.29 39.54
CA THR A 119 -1.94 7.71 39.56
C THR A 119 -2.09 8.24 38.13
N PRO A 120 -2.85 9.33 37.90
CA PRO A 120 -2.98 9.94 36.58
C PRO A 120 -1.63 10.24 35.90
N GLU A 121 -0.64 10.70 36.66
CA GLU A 121 0.72 10.98 36.16
C GLU A 121 1.46 9.70 35.74
N GLN A 122 1.36 8.63 36.54
CA GLN A 122 1.99 7.34 36.23
C GLN A 122 1.35 6.69 35.00
N LEU A 123 0.03 6.78 34.87
CA LEU A 123 -0.70 6.32 33.70
C LEU A 123 -0.25 7.07 32.44
N LYS A 124 -0.18 8.40 32.51
CA LYS A 124 0.26 9.24 31.39
C LYS A 124 1.67 8.87 30.94
N MET A 125 2.61 8.70 31.87
CA MET A 125 3.97 8.27 31.55
C MET A 125 4.02 6.88 30.89
N LYS A 126 3.25 5.90 31.39
CA LYS A 126 3.17 4.58 30.76
C LYS A 126 2.59 4.63 29.35
N LEU A 127 1.52 5.41 29.16
CA LEU A 127 0.90 5.58 27.85
C LEU A 127 1.87 6.21 26.84
N GLU A 128 2.63 7.21 27.28
CA GLU A 128 3.66 7.87 26.46
C GLU A 128 4.82 6.92 26.15
N GLN A 129 5.25 6.10 27.11
CA GLN A 129 6.28 5.08 26.91
C GLN A 129 5.82 4.00 25.91
N GLU A 130 4.58 3.53 26.00
CA GLU A 130 4.01 2.59 25.03
C GLU A 130 3.91 3.20 23.64
N LYS A 131 3.43 4.45 23.55
CA LYS A 131 3.39 5.19 22.28
C LYS A 131 4.78 5.28 21.67
N TYR A 132 5.80 5.66 22.46
CA TYR A 132 7.19 5.74 22.02
C TYR A 132 7.70 4.39 21.46
N LYS A 133 7.43 3.29 22.18
CA LYS A 133 7.80 1.93 21.72
C LYS A 133 7.13 1.58 20.39
N LYS A 134 5.82 1.84 20.25
CA LYS A 134 5.07 1.56 19.01
C LYS A 134 5.60 2.38 17.83
N PHE A 135 5.89 3.67 18.03
CA PHE A 135 6.52 4.49 16.99
C PHE A 135 7.95 4.04 16.66
N GLY A 136 8.69 3.48 17.63
CA GLY A 136 9.97 2.82 17.37
C GLY A 136 9.86 1.67 16.37
N SER A 137 8.80 0.86 16.46
CA SER A 137 8.52 -0.19 15.46
C SER A 137 8.09 0.40 14.11
N ILE A 138 7.22 1.41 14.10
CA ILE A 138 6.78 2.07 12.86
C ILE A 138 7.95 2.69 12.10
N LYS A 139 8.93 3.27 12.80
CA LYS A 139 10.15 3.79 12.17
C LYS A 139 10.89 2.70 11.38
N LYS A 140 10.97 1.48 11.90
CA LYS A 140 11.56 0.34 11.19
C LYS A 140 10.72 -0.04 9.97
N ASP A 141 9.41 -0.10 10.12
CA ASP A 141 8.49 -0.38 9.01
C ASP A 141 8.60 0.67 7.88
N VAL A 142 8.79 1.95 8.23
CA VAL A 142 9.03 3.02 7.25
C VAL A 142 10.38 2.86 6.54
N LEU A 143 11.43 2.44 7.25
CA LEU A 143 12.74 2.13 6.62
C LEU A 143 12.64 0.95 5.65
N GLU A 144 11.87 -0.09 6.00
CA GLU A 144 11.55 -1.20 5.11
C GLU A 144 10.77 -0.73 3.88
N LEU A 145 9.84 0.22 4.05
CA LEU A 145 9.09 0.83 2.96
C LEU A 145 10.00 1.63 2.01
N HIS A 146 10.95 2.43 2.52
CA HIS A 146 12.00 3.06 1.70
C HIS A 146 12.81 2.04 0.92
N SER A 147 13.18 0.92 1.56
CA SER A 147 13.94 -0.14 0.90
C SER A 147 13.12 -0.82 -0.22
N ALA A 148 11.82 -1.03 0.00
CA ALA A 148 10.92 -1.56 -1.02
C ALA A 148 10.75 -0.58 -2.20
N TRP A 149 10.64 0.72 -1.93
CA TRP A 149 10.61 1.75 -2.97
C TRP A 149 11.89 1.72 -3.81
N ASN A 150 13.06 1.80 -3.18
CA ASN A 150 14.34 1.80 -3.88
C ASN A 150 14.55 0.54 -4.75
N SER A 151 14.00 -0.60 -4.32
CA SER A 151 14.06 -1.86 -5.08
C SER A 151 13.17 -1.81 -6.34
N TYR A 152 12.05 -1.10 -6.28
CA TYR A 152 11.10 -0.96 -7.38
C TYR A 152 11.44 0.20 -8.33
N GLU A 153 11.95 1.31 -7.80
CA GLU A 153 12.13 2.59 -8.51
C GLU A 153 12.88 2.42 -9.84
N ALA A 154 14.00 1.70 -9.83
CA ALA A 154 14.79 1.46 -11.04
C ALA A 154 13.96 0.78 -12.15
N LYS A 155 13.06 -0.14 -11.77
CA LYS A 155 12.15 -0.79 -12.71
C LYS A 155 11.04 0.16 -13.17
N ALA A 156 10.47 0.97 -12.27
CA ALA A 156 9.49 1.99 -12.63
C ALA A 156 10.06 2.98 -13.67
N ILE A 157 11.31 3.42 -13.50
CA ILE A 157 12.03 4.27 -14.45
C ILE A 157 12.22 3.55 -15.79
N SER A 158 12.69 2.29 -15.76
CA SER A 158 12.88 1.48 -16.97
C SER A 158 11.57 1.25 -17.74
N ASP A 159 10.46 1.16 -17.02
CA ASP A 159 9.13 0.94 -17.56
C ASP A 159 8.40 2.28 -17.87
N PHE A 160 9.16 3.38 -17.93
CA PHE A 160 8.72 4.72 -18.34
C PHE A 160 7.63 5.34 -17.46
N ALA A 161 7.66 5.07 -16.14
CA ALA A 161 6.85 5.80 -15.18
C ALA A 161 7.07 7.32 -15.32
N MET A 162 6.00 8.10 -15.18
CA MET A 162 6.11 9.56 -15.24
C MET A 162 6.99 10.07 -14.09
N GLN A 163 7.96 10.93 -14.41
CA GLN A 163 8.87 11.51 -13.41
C GLN A 163 8.11 12.26 -12.32
N THR A 164 6.98 12.89 -12.64
CA THR A 164 6.12 13.56 -11.66
C THR A 164 5.56 12.58 -10.65
N THR A 165 5.06 11.42 -11.09
CA THR A 165 4.55 10.36 -10.20
C THR A 165 5.65 9.82 -9.28
N ILE A 166 6.86 9.60 -9.81
CA ILE A 166 8.04 9.19 -9.02
C ILE A 166 8.31 10.22 -7.92
N ASN A 167 8.50 11.49 -8.30
CA ASN A 167 8.83 12.57 -7.36
C ASN A 167 7.73 12.80 -6.32
N ASP A 168 6.45 12.68 -6.71
CA ASP A 168 5.31 12.85 -5.82
C ASP A 168 5.20 11.70 -4.81
N PHE A 169 5.48 10.46 -5.24
CA PHE A 169 5.56 9.30 -4.35
C PHE A 169 6.69 9.46 -3.33
N GLU A 170 7.89 9.83 -3.77
CA GLU A 170 9.04 10.07 -2.88
C GLU A 170 8.78 11.20 -1.88
N SER A 171 8.14 12.28 -2.33
CA SER A 171 7.77 13.40 -1.47
C SER A 171 6.78 12.96 -0.39
N ALA A 172 5.77 12.16 -0.75
CA ALA A 172 4.83 11.57 0.21
C ALA A 172 5.54 10.63 1.19
N LEU A 173 6.45 9.78 0.72
CA LEU A 173 7.21 8.87 1.56
C LEU A 173 8.13 9.61 2.55
N ASN A 174 8.76 10.70 2.11
CA ASN A 174 9.57 11.55 2.97
C ASN A 174 8.74 12.30 4.01
N ASN A 175 7.53 12.74 3.66
CA ASN A 175 6.62 13.37 4.64
C ASN A 175 6.08 12.35 5.65
N LEU A 176 5.84 11.10 5.23
CA LEU A 176 5.54 10.01 6.15
C LEU A 176 6.67 9.79 7.18
N THR A 177 7.94 9.82 6.76
CA THR A 177 9.07 9.76 7.70
C THR A 177 9.00 10.87 8.75
N LYS A 178 8.79 12.12 8.33
CA LYS A 178 8.70 13.28 9.24
C LYS A 178 7.56 13.15 10.25
N THR A 179 6.38 12.70 9.80
CA THR A 179 5.21 12.54 10.70
C THR A 179 5.41 11.43 11.72
N VAL A 180 6.08 10.34 11.33
CA VAL A 180 6.48 9.24 12.22
C VAL A 180 7.56 9.68 13.22
N GLU A 181 8.47 10.58 12.83
CA GLU A 181 9.47 11.15 13.73
C GLU A 181 8.85 11.97 14.86
N VAL A 182 7.87 12.83 14.54
CA VAL A 182 7.12 13.64 15.52
C VAL A 182 6.01 12.86 16.24
N GLN A 183 5.87 11.57 15.95
CA GLN A 183 4.93 10.64 16.60
C GLN A 183 3.46 11.06 16.50
N ASP A 184 3.07 11.59 15.34
CA ASP A 184 1.68 11.94 15.06
C ASP A 184 1.03 10.85 14.21
N ALA A 185 0.20 10.01 14.84
CA ALA A 185 -0.45 8.90 14.16
C ALA A 185 -1.49 9.38 13.15
N TYR A 186 -2.20 10.48 13.43
CA TYR A 186 -3.22 11.01 12.54
C TYR A 186 -2.58 11.61 11.28
N LEU A 187 -1.55 12.44 11.45
CA LEU A 187 -0.80 12.96 10.30
C LEU A 187 -0.09 11.84 9.54
N GLY A 188 0.49 10.85 10.25
CA GLY A 188 1.06 9.67 9.64
C GLY A 188 0.04 8.92 8.76
N LEU A 189 -1.21 8.78 9.22
CA LEU A 189 -2.29 8.18 8.42
C LEU A 189 -2.63 8.99 7.17
N LEU A 190 -2.59 10.31 7.24
CA LEU A 190 -2.82 11.16 6.05
C LEU A 190 -1.68 11.03 5.03
N GLU A 191 -0.43 10.95 5.49
CA GLU A 191 0.77 10.83 4.63
C GLU A 191 0.92 9.44 4.03
N VAL A 192 0.76 8.36 4.82
CA VAL A 192 0.79 6.98 4.26
C VAL A 192 -0.34 6.79 3.25
N ASN A 193 -1.49 7.44 3.47
CA ASN A 193 -2.58 7.40 2.51
C ASN A 193 -2.22 8.10 1.19
N GLN A 194 -1.38 9.15 1.19
CA GLN A 194 -0.92 9.76 -0.07
C GLN A 194 -0.18 8.76 -0.96
N LEU A 195 0.49 7.75 -0.41
CA LEU A 195 1.17 6.73 -1.21
C LEU A 195 0.18 5.93 -2.08
N TYR A 196 -1.03 5.65 -1.58
CA TYR A 196 -2.10 5.02 -2.37
C TYR A 196 -2.67 5.89 -3.48
N LYS A 197 -2.45 7.22 -3.43
CA LYS A 197 -2.85 8.11 -4.52
C LYS A 197 -2.04 7.85 -5.79
N TYR A 198 -0.74 7.59 -5.62
CA TYR A 198 0.22 7.46 -6.73
C TYR A 198 0.50 5.99 -7.10
N LEU A 199 0.28 5.05 -6.18
CA LEU A 199 0.45 3.61 -6.43
C LEU A 199 -0.29 3.09 -7.68
N PRO A 200 -1.53 3.51 -8.01
CA PRO A 200 -2.23 3.13 -9.23
C PRO A 200 -1.45 3.42 -10.51
N ASP A 201 -0.76 4.56 -10.59
CA ASP A 201 -0.03 4.99 -11.79
C ASP A 201 1.09 4.01 -12.13
N PHE A 202 1.70 3.40 -11.11
CA PHE A 202 2.70 2.34 -11.28
C PHE A 202 2.09 1.03 -11.76
N TYR A 203 0.94 0.62 -11.20
CA TYR A 203 0.25 -0.58 -11.66
C TYR A 203 -0.30 -0.45 -13.10
N MET A 204 -0.59 0.77 -13.56
CA MET A 204 -1.02 1.04 -14.94
C MET A 204 0.06 0.78 -16.00
N LEU A 205 1.33 0.64 -15.60
CA LEU A 205 2.42 0.25 -16.50
C LEU A 205 2.33 -1.24 -16.91
N TYR A 206 1.46 -2.01 -16.25
CA TYR A 206 1.39 -3.47 -16.36
C TYR A 206 -0.04 -3.94 -16.64
N GLU A 207 -0.16 -5.15 -17.19
CA GLU A 207 -1.42 -5.90 -17.29
C GLU A 207 -1.81 -6.44 -15.91
N SER A 208 -2.53 -5.62 -15.14
CA SER A 208 -3.06 -6.00 -13.82
C SER A 208 -4.41 -6.72 -13.92
N LYS A 209 -4.59 -7.77 -13.11
CA LYS A 209 -5.89 -8.44 -12.95
C LYS A 209 -6.91 -7.59 -12.19
N VAL A 210 -6.42 -6.70 -11.34
CA VAL A 210 -7.23 -5.82 -10.49
C VAL A 210 -7.13 -4.41 -11.06
N PRO A 211 -8.25 -3.73 -11.35
CA PRO A 211 -8.23 -2.35 -11.83
C PRO A 211 -7.44 -1.44 -10.86
N PRO A 212 -6.37 -0.77 -11.32
CA PRO A 212 -5.53 0.07 -10.47
C PRO A 212 -6.32 1.20 -9.78
N ASP A 213 -7.40 1.70 -10.40
CA ASP A 213 -8.23 2.76 -9.85
C ASP A 213 -8.96 2.39 -8.55
N LEU A 214 -9.03 1.10 -8.18
CA LEU A 214 -9.51 0.71 -6.86
C LEU A 214 -8.65 1.29 -5.73
N ASP A 215 -7.34 1.44 -5.94
CA ASP A 215 -6.46 2.06 -4.96
C ASP A 215 -6.67 3.60 -4.92
N ARG A 216 -7.11 4.26 -6.02
CA ARG A 216 -7.55 5.67 -5.98
C ARG A 216 -8.81 5.85 -5.14
N LEU A 217 -9.78 4.95 -5.30
CA LEU A 217 -11.00 4.96 -4.48
C LEU A 217 -10.67 4.73 -3.00
N ARG A 218 -9.76 3.79 -2.71
CA ARG A 218 -9.25 3.55 -1.36
C ARG A 218 -8.64 4.81 -0.77
N PHE A 219 -7.77 5.48 -1.52
CA PHE A 219 -7.17 6.76 -1.12
C PHE A 219 -8.24 7.79 -0.76
N ALA A 220 -9.21 8.01 -1.66
CA ALA A 220 -10.24 9.03 -1.50
C ALA A 220 -11.13 8.75 -0.29
N ALA A 221 -11.66 7.52 -0.19
CA ALA A 221 -12.51 7.09 0.92
C ALA A 221 -11.81 7.25 2.27
N LYS A 222 -10.55 6.79 2.37
CA LYS A 222 -9.78 6.88 3.61
C LYS A 222 -9.47 8.33 3.98
N LYS A 223 -9.11 9.18 3.01
CA LYS A 223 -8.83 10.60 3.25
C LYS A 223 -10.08 11.35 3.71
N ILE A 224 -11.22 11.12 3.05
CA ILE A 224 -12.51 11.69 3.45
C ILE A 224 -12.86 11.28 4.88
N MET A 225 -12.70 10.00 5.22
CA MET A 225 -12.96 9.49 6.57
C MET A 225 -12.09 10.20 7.62
N LEU A 226 -10.78 10.24 7.42
CA LEU A 226 -9.83 10.90 8.34
C LEU A 226 -10.13 12.40 8.50
N LEU A 227 -10.42 13.11 7.41
CA LEU A 227 -10.77 14.53 7.46
C LEU A 227 -12.10 14.77 8.19
N SER A 228 -13.09 13.91 7.96
CA SER A 228 -14.39 13.98 8.62
C SER A 228 -14.28 13.72 10.13
N GLU A 229 -13.39 12.83 10.57
CA GLU A 229 -13.09 12.62 12.00
C GLU A 229 -12.60 13.91 12.69
N LYS A 230 -11.92 14.79 11.96
CA LYS A 230 -11.46 16.10 12.45
C LYS A 230 -12.42 17.24 12.10
N GLN A 231 -13.63 16.93 11.62
CA GLN A 231 -14.64 17.90 11.18
C GLN A 231 -14.14 18.82 10.04
N ASN A 232 -13.10 18.41 9.30
CA ASN A 232 -12.62 19.14 8.13
C ASN A 232 -13.45 18.76 6.90
N PHE A 233 -14.71 19.19 6.89
CA PHE A 233 -15.64 18.87 5.81
C PHE A 233 -15.30 19.56 4.48
N THR A 234 -14.67 20.74 4.53
CA THR A 234 -14.16 21.43 3.33
C THR A 234 -13.10 20.57 2.64
N GLY A 235 -12.07 20.12 3.38
CA GLY A 235 -11.05 19.26 2.82
C GLY A 235 -11.60 17.91 2.35
N ALA A 236 -12.60 17.35 3.04
CA ALA A 236 -13.26 16.13 2.60
C ALA A 236 -14.00 16.34 1.26
N ASN A 237 -14.68 17.47 1.09
CA ASN A 237 -15.34 17.84 -0.15
C ASN A 237 -14.32 18.06 -1.28
N ASP A 238 -13.17 18.69 -1.01
CA ASP A 238 -12.11 18.88 -2.01
C ASP A 238 -11.57 17.54 -2.54
N VAL A 239 -11.47 16.53 -1.67
CA VAL A 239 -11.07 15.16 -2.08
C VAL A 239 -12.13 14.50 -2.95
N LEU A 240 -13.42 14.68 -2.61
CA LEU A 240 -14.52 14.16 -3.43
C LEU A 240 -14.51 14.79 -4.82
N LEU A 241 -14.40 16.12 -4.90
CA LEU A 241 -14.32 16.85 -6.17
C LEU A 241 -13.09 16.46 -6.98
N TYR A 242 -11.93 16.24 -6.34
CA TYR A 242 -10.76 15.72 -7.03
C TYR A 242 -11.08 14.38 -7.70
N PHE A 243 -11.74 13.47 -6.99
CA PHE A 243 -12.08 12.13 -7.51
C PHE A 243 -13.14 12.16 -8.64
N GLU A 244 -14.08 13.10 -8.62
CA GLU A 244 -15.07 13.27 -9.70
C GLU A 244 -14.45 13.72 -11.04
N ASN A 245 -13.23 14.25 -11.01
CA ASN A 245 -12.53 14.81 -12.17
C ASN A 245 -11.36 13.96 -12.68
N ILE A 246 -11.17 12.73 -12.17
CA ILE A 246 -10.18 11.74 -12.63
C ILE A 246 -10.89 10.72 -13.52
#